data_AF-A0A928UJN1-F1
#
_entry.id   AF-A0A928UJN1-F1
#
_cell.length_a   1.000
_cell.length_b   1.000
_cell.length_c   1.000
_cell.angle_alpha   90.00
_cell.angle_beta   90.00
_cell.angle_gamma   90.00
#
_symmetry.space_group_name_H-M   'P 1'
#
loop_
_entity.id
_entity.type
_entity.pdbx_description
1 polymer ?
#
loop_
_entity_poly.entity_id
_entity_poly.type
_entity_poly.pdbx_seq_one_letter_code
_entity_poly.pdbx_strand_id
1 'polypeptide(L)'
;MCEKIIESLYGLSEVEFANWIRPFLSIKEDSDEVILGVRTPKLRKLAKTYENIDENTLQKLFESSIHEARALAIFVMLLKSKKEPQRMCELYLKNLKSINNWDLIDYSAPHIVAPIVDAEKLRELAESDYLWANRVAMVSTIYYIKQGDFSLAIEFAKKFMYHKSHLMHKAAGWMLREIGKKDEEVLVDFLAEYSSKMPAVMRSYAKERLK
;
A
#
# COMPACT_ATOMS: atom_id res chain seq x y z
N MET A 1 21.96 -16.46 0.84
CA MET A 1 20.86 -16.02 1.73
C MET A 1 19.55 -15.91 0.96
N CYS A 2 19.48 -15.10 -0.10
CA CYS A 2 18.28 -14.95 -0.94
C CYS A 2 17.68 -16.29 -1.39
N GLU A 3 18.49 -17.23 -1.91
CA GLU A 3 18.03 -18.57 -2.32
C GLU A 3 17.31 -19.32 -1.20
N LYS A 4 17.88 -19.36 0.01
CA LYS A 4 17.26 -19.99 1.18
C LYS A 4 15.90 -19.36 1.56
N ILE A 5 15.77 -18.05 1.37
CA ILE A 5 14.51 -17.34 1.60
C ILE A 5 13.48 -17.77 0.57
N ILE A 6 13.87 -17.83 -0.70
CA ILE A 6 13.00 -18.29 -1.80
C ILE A 6 12.57 -19.74 -1.57
N GLU A 7 13.47 -20.65 -1.22
CA GLU A 7 13.14 -22.03 -0.83
C GLU A 7 12.12 -22.08 0.31
N SER A 8 12.30 -21.24 1.34
CA SER A 8 11.34 -21.16 2.46
C SER A 8 9.96 -20.67 2.03
N LEU A 9 9.89 -19.76 1.05
CA LEU A 9 8.62 -19.31 0.48
C LEU A 9 7.93 -20.43 -0.31
N TYR A 10 8.67 -21.18 -1.14
CA TYR A 10 8.13 -22.34 -1.84
C TYR A 10 7.60 -23.40 -0.87
N GLY A 11 8.31 -23.67 0.23
CA GLY A 11 7.85 -24.59 1.28
C GLY A 11 6.57 -24.16 2.00
N LEU A 12 6.15 -22.90 1.86
CA LEU A 12 4.92 -22.36 2.45
C LEU A 12 3.81 -22.08 1.43
N SER A 13 4.05 -22.39 0.15
CA SER A 13 3.14 -22.12 -0.96
C SER A 13 1.83 -22.90 -0.85
N GLU A 14 0.74 -22.29 -1.32
CA GLU A 14 -0.61 -22.88 -1.36
C GLU A 14 -1.23 -22.54 -2.72
N VAL A 15 -1.22 -23.51 -3.66
CA VAL A 15 -1.61 -23.28 -5.06
C VAL A 15 -3.07 -22.85 -5.19
N GLU A 16 -3.98 -23.45 -4.40
CA GLU A 16 -5.39 -23.09 -4.41
C GLU A 16 -5.59 -21.63 -3.96
N PHE A 17 -4.83 -21.20 -2.95
CA PHE A 17 -4.87 -19.82 -2.49
C PHE A 17 -4.25 -18.87 -3.51
N ALA A 18 -3.14 -19.26 -4.15
CA ALA A 18 -2.50 -18.48 -5.22
C ALA A 18 -3.49 -18.20 -6.37
N ASN A 19 -4.20 -19.24 -6.82
CA ASN A 19 -5.21 -19.13 -7.88
C ASN A 19 -6.39 -18.26 -7.45
N TRP A 20 -6.82 -18.39 -6.19
CA TRP A 20 -7.91 -17.57 -5.65
C TRP A 20 -7.53 -16.10 -5.51
N ILE A 21 -6.31 -15.77 -5.08
CA ILE A 21 -5.90 -14.38 -4.84
C ILE A 21 -5.52 -13.64 -6.12
N ARG A 22 -5.05 -14.36 -7.16
CA ARG A 22 -4.54 -13.78 -8.41
C ARG A 22 -5.46 -12.73 -9.04
N PRO A 23 -6.79 -12.94 -9.18
CA PRO A 23 -7.69 -11.95 -9.79
C PRO A 23 -7.84 -10.66 -8.98
N PHE A 24 -7.49 -10.68 -7.69
CA PHE A 24 -7.57 -9.50 -6.81
C PHE A 24 -6.27 -8.68 -6.80
N LEU A 25 -5.15 -9.27 -7.21
CA LEU A 25 -3.87 -8.59 -7.35
C LEU A 25 -3.80 -7.86 -8.69
N SER A 26 -3.08 -6.74 -8.72
CA SER A 26 -2.92 -5.93 -9.95
C SER A 26 -1.83 -6.49 -10.87
N ILE A 27 -1.98 -7.76 -11.24
CA ILE A 27 -1.02 -8.50 -12.07
C ILE A 27 -1.59 -8.57 -13.49
N LYS A 28 -0.81 -8.12 -14.48
CA LYS A 28 -1.22 -8.20 -15.88
C LYS A 28 -1.15 -9.64 -16.38
N GLU A 29 -1.99 -9.98 -17.36
CA GLU A 29 -2.04 -11.33 -17.94
C GLU A 29 -0.71 -11.74 -18.60
N ASP A 30 0.01 -10.77 -19.16
CA ASP A 30 1.33 -10.92 -19.80
C ASP A 30 2.51 -10.77 -18.83
N SER A 31 2.24 -10.72 -17.53
CA SER A 31 3.28 -10.54 -16.52
C SER A 31 3.97 -11.86 -16.17
N ASP A 32 5.30 -11.83 -16.12
CA ASP A 32 6.14 -12.91 -15.55
C ASP A 32 6.05 -13.02 -14.01
N GLU A 33 5.13 -12.29 -13.38
CA GLU A 33 4.93 -12.30 -11.92
C GLU A 33 4.36 -13.63 -11.43
N VAL A 34 5.10 -14.26 -10.51
CA VAL A 34 4.76 -15.52 -9.88
C VAL A 34 4.09 -15.26 -8.54
N ILE A 35 2.96 -15.92 -8.30
CA ILE A 35 2.22 -15.89 -7.03
C ILE A 35 2.31 -17.28 -6.42
N LEU A 36 2.91 -17.39 -5.25
CA LEU A 36 3.09 -18.67 -4.54
C LEU A 36 1.89 -19.02 -3.65
N GLY A 37 1.06 -18.05 -3.29
CA GLY A 37 -0.06 -18.26 -2.37
C GLY A 37 0.39 -18.38 -0.91
N VAL A 38 1.50 -17.73 -0.52
CA VAL A 38 1.90 -17.72 0.90
C VAL A 38 1.02 -16.74 1.67
N ARG A 39 0.22 -17.23 2.62
CA ARG A 39 -0.67 -16.38 3.42
C ARG A 39 0.09 -15.33 4.24
N THR A 40 -0.48 -14.13 4.36
CA THR A 40 0.11 -13.01 5.10
C THR A 40 0.58 -13.34 6.53
N PRO A 41 -0.13 -14.13 7.35
CA PRO A 41 0.37 -14.52 8.68
C PRO A 41 1.68 -15.33 8.62
N LYS A 42 1.81 -16.23 7.63
CA LYS A 42 3.04 -17.00 7.39
C LYS A 42 4.18 -16.08 6.93
N LEU A 43 3.90 -15.13 6.03
CA LEU A 43 4.89 -14.13 5.59
C LEU A 43 5.40 -13.26 6.74
N ARG A 44 4.49 -12.75 7.59
CA ARG A 44 4.88 -11.97 8.78
C ARG A 44 5.69 -12.78 9.78
N LYS A 45 5.40 -14.08 9.95
CA LYS A 45 6.20 -14.99 10.77
C LYS A 45 7.59 -15.18 10.17
N LEU A 46 7.66 -15.42 8.86
CA LEU A 46 8.93 -15.61 8.15
C LEU A 46 9.81 -14.35 8.16
N ALA A 47 9.22 -13.16 8.05
CA ALA A 47 9.92 -11.88 8.12
C ALA A 47 10.68 -11.72 9.45
N LYS A 48 10.14 -12.21 10.57
CA LYS A 48 10.83 -12.18 11.87
C LYS A 48 12.08 -13.07 11.88
N THR A 49 12.04 -14.21 11.20
CA THR A 49 13.22 -15.10 11.06
C THR A 49 14.33 -14.42 10.27
N TYR A 50 13.97 -13.59 9.28
CA TYR A 50 14.91 -12.89 8.42
C TYR A 50 15.00 -11.39 8.72
N GLU A 51 14.69 -10.95 9.95
CA GLU A 51 14.66 -9.52 10.31
C GLU A 51 16.02 -8.83 10.06
N ASN A 52 17.12 -9.56 10.21
CA ASN A 52 18.48 -9.05 10.14
C ASN A 52 19.17 -9.25 8.78
N ILE A 53 18.44 -9.57 7.71
CA ILE A 53 19.05 -9.64 6.38
C ILE A 53 19.61 -8.26 5.98
N ASP A 54 20.68 -8.29 5.18
CA ASP A 54 21.34 -7.10 4.67
C ASP A 54 20.53 -6.44 3.55
N GLU A 55 20.88 -5.19 3.24
CA GLU A 55 20.22 -4.42 2.17
C GLU A 55 20.40 -5.08 0.80
N ASN A 56 21.52 -5.76 0.55
CA ASN A 56 21.76 -6.49 -0.70
C ASN A 56 20.76 -7.64 -0.87
N THR A 57 20.44 -8.37 0.19
CA THR A 57 19.41 -9.42 0.17
C THR A 57 18.02 -8.81 0.01
N LEU A 58 17.71 -7.71 0.70
CA LEU A 58 16.44 -6.98 0.50
C LEU A 58 16.25 -6.54 -0.94
N GLN A 59 17.30 -5.99 -1.55
CA GLN A 59 17.27 -5.55 -2.95
C GLN A 59 16.98 -6.71 -3.91
N LYS A 60 17.63 -7.86 -3.71
CA LYS A 60 17.36 -9.08 -4.50
C LYS A 60 15.92 -9.59 -4.34
N LEU A 61 15.33 -9.46 -3.15
CA LEU A 61 13.92 -9.80 -2.95
C LEU A 61 12.98 -8.83 -3.68
N PHE A 62 13.31 -7.53 -3.71
CA PHE A 62 12.56 -6.53 -4.50
C PHE A 62 12.67 -6.72 -6.01
N GLU A 63 13.77 -7.29 -6.49
CA GLU A 63 14.01 -7.61 -7.90
C GLU A 63 13.39 -8.95 -8.32
N SER A 64 12.87 -9.74 -7.37
CA SER A 64 12.25 -11.02 -7.66
C SER A 64 10.93 -10.85 -8.41
N SER A 65 10.71 -11.72 -9.40
CA SER A 65 9.40 -11.89 -10.05
C SER A 65 8.35 -12.51 -9.13
N ILE A 66 8.74 -13.05 -7.98
CA ILE A 66 7.83 -13.64 -7.01
C ILE A 66 7.19 -12.53 -6.17
N HIS A 67 5.86 -12.45 -6.20
CA HIS A 67 5.08 -11.47 -5.44
C HIS A 67 5.36 -11.56 -3.93
N GLU A 68 5.32 -12.77 -3.36
CA GLU A 68 5.56 -13.00 -1.95
C GLU A 68 7.00 -12.73 -1.50
N ALA A 69 7.98 -12.77 -2.40
CA ALA A 69 9.35 -12.36 -2.08
C ALA A 69 9.41 -10.84 -1.82
N ARG A 70 8.73 -10.05 -2.66
CA ARG A 70 8.58 -8.60 -2.48
C ARG A 70 7.75 -8.27 -1.25
N ALA A 71 6.67 -9.01 -1.00
CA ALA A 71 5.87 -8.86 0.21
C ALA A 71 6.67 -9.18 1.48
N LEU A 72 7.52 -10.21 1.45
CA LEU A 72 8.43 -10.53 2.55
C LEU A 72 9.43 -9.39 2.79
N ALA A 73 10.02 -8.82 1.75
CA ALA A 73 10.93 -7.68 1.85
C ALA A 73 10.23 -6.48 2.54
N ILE A 74 8.98 -6.20 2.17
CA ILE A 74 8.14 -5.19 2.84
C ILE A 74 7.97 -5.49 4.34
N PHE A 75 7.67 -6.74 4.70
CA PHE A 75 7.50 -7.09 6.12
C PHE A 75 8.82 -7.02 6.91
N VAL A 76 9.95 -7.36 6.30
CA VAL A 76 11.26 -7.15 6.93
C VAL A 76 11.54 -5.65 7.11
N MET A 77 11.26 -4.82 6.10
CA MET A 77 11.42 -3.37 6.22
C MET A 77 10.53 -2.76 7.32
N LEU A 78 9.31 -3.27 7.50
CA LEU A 78 8.43 -2.85 8.60
C LEU A 78 8.98 -3.19 10.00
N LEU A 79 9.76 -4.26 10.12
CA LEU A 79 10.44 -4.59 11.38
C LEU A 79 11.63 -3.64 11.59
N LYS A 80 12.46 -3.46 10.56
CA LYS A 80 13.64 -2.58 10.58
C LYS A 80 13.28 -1.10 10.79
N SER A 81 12.16 -0.63 10.27
CA SER A 81 11.75 0.78 10.35
C SER A 81 11.49 1.24 11.79
N LYS A 82 11.29 0.31 12.73
CA LYS A 82 11.19 0.64 14.16
C LYS A 82 12.50 1.18 14.74
N LYS A 83 13.64 0.79 14.16
CA LYS A 83 14.99 1.19 14.60
C LYS A 83 15.65 2.14 13.62
N GLU A 84 15.39 1.96 12.33
CA GLU A 84 16.03 2.71 11.23
C GLU A 84 14.97 3.37 10.31
N PRO A 85 14.06 4.20 10.84
CA PRO A 85 12.89 4.67 10.09
C PRO A 85 13.26 5.48 8.83
N GLN A 86 14.20 6.42 8.93
CA GLN A 86 14.63 7.24 7.79
C GLN A 86 15.23 6.37 6.69
N ARG A 87 16.13 5.45 7.05
CA ARG A 87 16.79 4.56 6.09
C ARG A 87 15.79 3.66 5.37
N MET A 88 14.81 3.10 6.10
CA MET A 88 13.78 2.27 5.48
C MET A 88 12.86 3.09 4.57
N CYS A 89 12.56 4.34 4.91
CA CYS A 89 11.79 5.23 4.03
C CYS A 89 12.55 5.55 2.73
N GLU A 90 13.85 5.85 2.80
CA GLU A 90 14.69 6.07 1.62
C GLU A 90 14.70 4.85 0.68
N LEU A 91 14.94 3.66 1.25
CA LEU A 91 14.96 2.41 0.49
C LEU A 91 13.60 2.10 -0.13
N TYR A 92 12.51 2.43 0.58
CA TYR A 92 11.14 2.25 0.09
C TYR A 92 10.89 3.09 -1.15
N LEU A 93 11.18 4.39 -1.08
CA LEU A 93 10.97 5.31 -2.20
C LEU A 93 11.89 4.97 -3.38
N LYS A 94 13.13 4.52 -3.11
CA LYS A 94 14.06 4.03 -4.15
C LYS A 94 13.52 2.80 -4.88
N ASN A 95 12.85 1.90 -4.17
CA ASN A 95 12.32 0.64 -4.73
C ASN A 95 10.84 0.70 -5.14
N LEU A 96 10.26 1.90 -5.24
CA LEU A 96 8.82 2.07 -5.50
C LEU A 96 8.35 1.37 -6.79
N LYS A 97 9.22 1.22 -7.80
CA LYS A 97 8.92 0.46 -9.04
C LYS A 97 8.68 -1.03 -8.80
N SER A 98 9.30 -1.62 -7.77
CA SER A 98 9.11 -3.00 -7.35
C SER A 98 7.92 -3.16 -6.39
N ILE A 99 7.52 -2.07 -5.73
CA ILE A 99 6.38 -2.00 -4.81
C ILE A 99 5.14 -1.58 -5.60
N ASN A 100 4.79 -2.40 -6.58
CA ASN A 100 3.87 -2.07 -7.67
C ASN A 100 2.53 -2.82 -7.57
N ASN A 101 2.06 -3.03 -6.34
CA ASN A 101 0.76 -3.62 -6.08
C ASN A 101 0.12 -2.95 -4.87
N TRP A 102 -1.21 -2.95 -4.83
CA TRP A 102 -1.96 -2.22 -3.82
C TRP A 102 -1.70 -2.76 -2.42
N ASP A 103 -1.58 -4.08 -2.29
CA ASP A 103 -1.39 -4.74 -1.00
C ASP A 103 0.00 -4.44 -0.43
N LEU A 104 1.05 -4.49 -1.26
CA LEU A 104 2.41 -4.13 -0.87
C LEU A 104 2.46 -2.71 -0.30
N ILE A 105 1.78 -1.76 -0.94
CA ILE A 105 1.71 -0.36 -0.52
C ILE A 105 0.86 -0.19 0.74
N ASP A 106 -0.33 -0.76 0.77
CA ASP A 106 -1.28 -0.60 1.87
C ASP A 106 -0.73 -1.18 3.19
N TYR A 107 0.08 -2.24 3.12
CA TYR A 107 0.77 -2.78 4.29
C TYR A 107 1.88 -1.88 4.83
N SER A 108 2.44 -0.98 4.01
CA SER A 108 3.76 -0.42 4.24
C SER A 108 3.80 1.10 4.30
N ALA A 109 3.23 1.79 3.33
CA ALA A 109 3.30 3.25 3.22
C ALA A 109 2.78 3.97 4.48
N PRO A 110 1.65 3.55 5.12
CA PRO A 110 1.19 4.16 6.38
C PRO A 110 2.19 4.08 7.54
N HIS A 111 3.16 3.17 7.49
CA HIS A 111 4.07 2.86 8.59
C HIS A 111 5.53 3.19 8.29
N ILE A 112 5.93 3.18 7.02
CA ILE A 112 7.30 3.44 6.59
C ILE A 112 7.44 4.85 6.01
N VAL A 113 6.49 5.27 5.17
CA VAL A 113 6.57 6.55 4.46
C VAL A 113 5.93 7.65 5.29
N ALA A 114 4.66 7.47 5.65
CA ALA A 114 3.84 8.51 6.26
C ALA A 114 4.43 9.17 7.53
N PRO A 115 5.11 8.45 8.44
CA PRO A 115 5.70 9.08 9.62
C PRO A 115 6.99 9.89 9.35
N ILE A 116 7.57 9.76 8.16
CA ILE A 116 8.93 10.24 7.85
C ILE A 116 8.92 11.38 6.85
N VAL A 117 8.04 11.32 5.85
CA VAL A 117 7.95 12.37 4.83
C VAL A 117 6.92 13.42 5.22
N ASP A 118 7.19 14.66 4.82
CA ASP A 118 6.26 15.77 5.01
C ASP A 118 5.13 15.77 3.97
N ALA A 119 4.18 16.69 4.16
CA ALA A 119 3.05 16.86 3.25
C ALA A 119 3.47 17.32 1.84
N GLU A 120 4.59 18.04 1.70
CA GLU A 120 5.09 18.48 0.39
C GLU A 120 5.56 17.28 -0.43
N LYS A 121 6.30 16.36 0.18
CA LYS A 121 6.72 15.13 -0.49
C LYS A 121 5.55 14.25 -0.88
N LEU A 122 4.50 14.19 -0.04
CA LEU A 122 3.27 13.47 -0.40
C LEU A 122 2.54 14.13 -1.58
N ARG A 123 2.55 15.46 -1.68
CA ARG A 123 2.00 16.17 -2.86
C ARG A 123 2.79 15.87 -4.12
N GLU A 124 4.12 15.86 -4.05
CA GLU A 124 4.97 15.45 -5.18
C GLU A 124 4.61 14.04 -5.68
N LEU A 125 4.44 13.08 -4.76
CA LEU A 125 4.00 11.72 -5.09
C LEU A 125 2.58 11.69 -5.67
N ALA A 126 1.70 12.59 -5.22
CA ALA A 126 0.34 12.71 -5.75
C ALA A 126 0.29 13.28 -7.16
N GLU A 127 1.26 14.12 -7.56
CA GLU A 127 1.38 14.70 -8.91
C GLU A 127 2.06 13.78 -9.93
N SER A 128 2.67 12.68 -9.50
CA SER A 128 3.29 11.72 -10.41
C SER A 128 2.27 11.08 -11.36
N ASP A 129 2.67 10.79 -12.60
CA ASP A 129 1.88 9.96 -13.53
C ASP A 129 1.89 8.45 -13.16
N TYR A 130 2.62 8.09 -12.10
CA TYR A 130 2.74 6.71 -11.65
C TYR A 130 1.70 6.35 -10.59
N LEU A 131 0.77 5.47 -10.97
CA LEU A 131 -0.31 4.94 -10.12
C LEU A 131 0.13 4.62 -8.69
N TRP A 132 1.26 3.93 -8.54
CA TRP A 132 1.71 3.43 -7.24
C TRP A 132 2.32 4.54 -6.38
N ALA A 133 2.94 5.57 -6.97
CA ALA A 133 3.31 6.78 -6.24
C ALA A 133 2.07 7.52 -5.73
N ASN A 134 1.04 7.67 -6.56
CA ASN A 134 -0.22 8.28 -6.15
C ASN A 134 -0.89 7.49 -5.02
N ARG A 135 -0.84 6.15 -5.08
CA ARG A 135 -1.40 5.31 -4.02
C ARG A 135 -0.64 5.50 -2.71
N VAL A 136 0.70 5.54 -2.73
CA VAL A 136 1.52 5.84 -1.55
C VAL A 136 1.11 7.19 -0.96
N ALA A 137 0.95 8.22 -1.80
CA ALA A 137 0.50 9.55 -1.34
C ALA A 137 -0.86 9.46 -0.63
N MET A 138 -1.85 8.85 -1.28
CA MET A 138 -3.21 8.75 -0.75
C MET A 138 -3.25 7.99 0.58
N VAL A 139 -2.70 6.77 0.65
CA VAL A 139 -2.83 5.95 1.86
C VAL A 139 -1.97 6.45 3.01
N SER A 140 -0.89 7.19 2.72
CA SER A 140 -0.08 7.83 3.76
C SER A 140 -0.84 8.91 4.53
N THR A 141 -1.90 9.49 3.94
CA THR A 141 -2.74 10.48 4.64
C THR A 141 -3.42 9.92 5.89
N ILE A 142 -3.52 8.60 6.05
CA ILE A 142 -4.03 7.97 7.28
C ILE A 142 -3.23 8.37 8.53
N TYR A 143 -1.96 8.73 8.37
CA TYR A 143 -1.13 9.24 9.47
C TYR A 143 -1.67 10.57 10.02
N TYR A 144 -2.09 11.48 9.13
CA TYR A 144 -2.67 12.78 9.47
C TYR A 144 -4.11 12.62 9.96
N ILE A 145 -4.92 11.76 9.31
CA ILE A 145 -6.30 11.47 9.72
C ILE A 145 -6.35 10.99 11.18
N LYS A 146 -5.41 10.12 11.59
CA LYS A 146 -5.34 9.64 12.98
C LYS A 146 -5.09 10.75 14.00
N GLN A 147 -4.41 11.83 13.59
CA GLN A 147 -4.13 13.01 14.39
C GLN A 147 -5.27 14.04 14.35
N GLY A 148 -6.32 13.80 13.57
CA GLY A 148 -7.44 14.73 13.40
C GLY A 148 -7.23 15.78 12.31
N ASP A 149 -6.14 15.70 11.54
CA ASP A 149 -5.95 16.56 10.36
C ASP A 149 -6.42 15.82 9.10
N PHE A 150 -7.52 16.29 8.53
CA PHE A 150 -8.14 15.70 7.35
C PHE A 150 -7.76 16.43 6.05
N SER A 151 -7.05 17.55 6.16
CA SER A 151 -6.86 18.51 5.06
C SER A 151 -6.21 17.87 3.85
N LEU A 152 -5.10 17.15 4.08
CA LEU A 152 -4.34 16.49 3.00
C LEU A 152 -5.12 15.32 2.37
N ALA A 153 -5.85 14.55 3.18
CA ALA A 153 -6.69 13.47 2.69
C ALA A 153 -7.86 13.99 1.83
N ILE A 154 -8.50 15.09 2.23
CA ILE A 154 -9.56 15.75 1.47
C ILE A 154 -9.00 16.32 0.17
N GLU A 155 -7.86 17.01 0.22
CA GLU A 155 -7.13 17.52 -0.95
C GLU A 155 -6.90 16.40 -1.98
N PHE A 156 -6.30 15.29 -1.55
CA PHE A 156 -6.03 14.15 -2.43
C PHE A 156 -7.28 13.43 -2.90
N ALA A 157 -8.32 13.32 -2.07
CA ALA A 157 -9.60 12.74 -2.49
C ALA A 157 -10.26 13.56 -3.60
N LYS A 158 -10.20 14.91 -3.53
CA LYS A 158 -10.67 15.81 -4.60
C LYS A 158 -9.89 15.63 -5.90
N LYS A 159 -8.57 15.43 -5.81
CA LYS A 159 -7.73 15.14 -6.99
C LYS A 159 -8.06 13.76 -7.59
N PHE A 160 -8.02 12.72 -6.76
CA PHE A 160 -8.07 11.33 -7.24
C PHE A 160 -9.46 10.82 -7.58
N MET A 161 -10.54 11.57 -7.33
CA MET A 161 -11.85 11.22 -7.90
C MET A 161 -11.88 11.28 -9.44
N TYR A 162 -10.92 11.99 -10.05
CA TYR A 162 -10.77 12.08 -11.50
C TYR A 162 -9.69 11.12 -12.05
N HIS A 163 -9.09 10.28 -11.20
CA HIS A 163 -8.04 9.36 -11.63
C HIS A 163 -8.63 8.28 -12.56
N LYS A 164 -7.87 7.80 -13.55
CA LYS A 164 -8.37 6.77 -14.47
C LYS A 164 -8.49 5.36 -13.86
N SER A 165 -7.96 5.16 -12.66
CA SER A 165 -7.75 3.83 -12.07
C SER A 165 -8.73 3.60 -10.94
N HIS A 166 -9.50 2.50 -11.03
CA HIS A 166 -10.38 2.10 -9.94
C HIS A 166 -9.62 1.80 -8.63
N LEU A 167 -8.32 1.46 -8.71
CA LEU A 167 -7.51 1.19 -7.51
C LEU A 167 -7.30 2.47 -6.70
N MET A 168 -7.11 3.60 -7.38
CA MET A 168 -7.06 4.91 -6.71
C MET A 168 -8.40 5.29 -6.13
N HIS A 169 -9.50 5.00 -6.82
CA HIS A 169 -10.85 5.24 -6.28
C HIS A 169 -11.11 4.46 -4.99
N LYS A 170 -10.63 3.20 -4.91
CA LYS A 170 -10.69 2.41 -3.67
C LYS A 170 -9.85 3.03 -2.55
N ALA A 171 -8.63 3.48 -2.85
CA ALA A 171 -7.77 4.13 -1.85
C ALA A 171 -8.36 5.45 -1.33
N ALA A 172 -8.84 6.31 -2.24
CA ALA A 172 -9.44 7.58 -1.88
C ALA A 172 -10.74 7.38 -1.08
N GLY A 173 -11.60 6.45 -1.52
CA GLY A 173 -12.80 6.07 -0.78
C GLY A 173 -12.50 5.47 0.60
N TRP A 174 -11.43 4.67 0.71
CA TRP A 174 -10.97 4.14 1.99
C TRP A 174 -10.54 5.27 2.94
N MET A 175 -9.71 6.23 2.51
CA MET A 175 -9.30 7.33 3.38
C MET A 175 -10.48 8.23 3.78
N LEU A 176 -11.43 8.49 2.88
CA LEU A 176 -12.68 9.18 3.23
C LEU A 176 -13.47 8.42 4.31
N ARG A 177 -13.53 7.09 4.22
CA ARG A 177 -14.12 6.28 5.30
C ARG A 177 -13.34 6.39 6.60
N GLU A 178 -12.02 6.42 6.57
CA GLU A 178 -11.22 6.62 7.79
C GLU A 178 -11.45 8.01 8.41
N ILE A 179 -11.66 9.04 7.60
CA ILE A 179 -12.13 10.35 8.08
C ILE A 179 -13.49 10.19 8.75
N GLY A 180 -14.48 9.60 8.07
CA GLY A 180 -15.84 9.43 8.62
C GLY A 180 -15.91 8.65 9.93
N LYS A 181 -15.00 7.69 10.16
CA LYS A 181 -14.88 6.99 11.46
C LYS A 181 -14.41 7.90 12.59
N LYS A 182 -13.66 8.95 12.25
CA LYS A 182 -13.09 9.91 13.20
C LYS A 182 -14.00 11.12 13.39
N ASP A 183 -14.57 11.60 12.29
CA ASP A 183 -15.47 12.74 12.18
C ASP A 183 -16.46 12.51 11.03
N GLU A 184 -17.69 12.15 11.40
CA GLU A 184 -18.75 11.81 10.44
C GLU A 184 -19.22 13.04 9.65
N GLU A 185 -19.26 14.21 10.28
CA GLU A 185 -19.74 15.45 9.69
C GLU A 185 -18.86 15.86 8.50
N VAL A 186 -17.54 15.77 8.66
CA VAL A 186 -16.58 16.04 7.57
C VAL A 186 -16.80 15.12 6.37
N LEU A 187 -17.10 13.85 6.58
CA LEU A 187 -17.41 12.92 5.49
C LEU A 187 -18.76 13.25 4.83
N VAL A 188 -19.78 13.57 5.62
CA VAL A 188 -21.12 13.94 5.12
C VAL A 188 -21.03 15.18 4.26
N ASP A 189 -20.32 16.22 4.70
CA ASP A 189 -20.10 17.46 3.96
C ASP A 189 -19.37 17.20 2.63
N PHE A 190 -18.29 16.40 2.67
CA PHE A 190 -17.58 16.01 1.46
C PHE A 190 -18.51 15.28 0.47
N LEU A 191 -19.34 14.35 0.95
CA LEU A 191 -20.26 13.61 0.10
C LEU A 191 -21.40 14.49 -0.42
N ALA A 192 -21.91 15.43 0.37
CA ALA A 192 -22.93 16.39 -0.06
C ALA A 192 -22.42 17.23 -1.24
N GLU A 193 -21.16 17.68 -1.17
CA GLU A 193 -20.55 18.51 -2.21
C GLU A 193 -20.11 17.71 -3.46
N TYR A 194 -19.51 16.53 -3.27
CA TYR A 194 -18.80 15.83 -4.35
C TYR A 194 -19.45 14.54 -4.85
N SER A 195 -20.46 13.99 -4.17
CA SER A 195 -21.00 12.66 -4.52
C SER A 195 -21.48 12.56 -5.97
N SER A 196 -22.02 13.61 -6.57
CA SER A 196 -22.45 13.58 -7.99
C SER A 196 -21.28 13.40 -8.96
N LYS A 197 -20.08 13.86 -8.60
CA LYS A 197 -18.85 13.80 -9.42
C LYS A 197 -18.01 12.55 -9.13
N MET A 198 -18.15 11.96 -7.96
CA MET A 198 -17.33 10.82 -7.54
C MET A 198 -17.58 9.56 -8.39
N PRO A 199 -16.56 8.75 -8.65
CA PRO A 199 -16.73 7.39 -9.18
C PRO A 199 -17.54 6.52 -8.21
N ALA A 200 -18.40 5.65 -8.75
CA ALA A 200 -19.27 4.78 -7.93
C ALA A 200 -18.49 3.92 -6.92
N VAL A 201 -17.32 3.41 -7.32
CA VAL A 201 -16.43 2.62 -6.44
C VAL A 201 -15.93 3.46 -5.26
N MET A 202 -15.51 4.70 -5.51
CA MET A 202 -15.03 5.60 -4.46
C MET A 202 -16.14 5.91 -3.45
N ARG A 203 -17.34 6.21 -3.95
CA ARG A 203 -18.52 6.45 -3.09
C ARG A 203 -18.88 5.25 -2.25
N SER A 204 -18.90 4.06 -2.85
CA SER A 204 -19.22 2.81 -2.14
C SER A 204 -18.25 2.57 -0.98
N TYR A 205 -16.94 2.72 -1.22
CA TYR A 205 -15.92 2.57 -0.20
C TYR A 205 -16.03 3.60 0.93
N ALA A 206 -16.35 4.86 0.59
CA ALA A 206 -16.54 5.94 1.55
C ALA A 206 -17.76 5.69 2.46
N LYS A 207 -18.86 5.17 1.90
CA LYS A 207 -20.14 4.99 2.60
C LYS A 207 -20.28 3.68 3.37
N GLU A 208 -19.34 2.74 3.26
CA GLU A 208 -19.46 1.38 3.82
C GLU A 208 -19.76 1.33 5.34
N ARG A 209 -19.52 2.43 6.07
CA ARG A 209 -19.78 2.55 7.52
C ARG A 209 -20.70 3.72 7.89
N LEU A 210 -21.18 4.49 6.92
CA LEU A 210 -22.19 5.51 7.16
C LEU A 210 -23.53 4.80 7.41
N LYS A 211 -24.18 5.15 8.52
CA LYS A 211 -25.49 4.62 8.89
C LYS A 211 -26.61 5.26 8.10
#